data_AF-A0AAV4NJH8-F1
#
_entry.id   AF-A0AAV4NJH8-F1
#
_cell.length_a   1.000
_cell.length_b   1.000
_cell.length_c   1.000
_cell.angle_alpha   90.00
_cell.angle_beta   90.00
_cell.angle_gamma   90.00
#
_symmetry.space_group_name_H-M   'P 1'
#
loop_
_entity.id
_entity.type
_entity.pdbx_description
1 polymer ?
#
loop_
_entity_poly.entity_id
_entity_poly.type
_entity_poly.pdbx_seq_one_letter_code
_entity_poly.pdbx_strand_id
1 'polypeptide(L)'
;MSTPTEATRGWEIFTGKHGIEWQRGHEQALAKVNENSVLLDINIHTDLSPKAGAGVFSEILSFYVPVGRGTAFDSEITAIRTAQSQLQCHLEKFTRAVILWDSRAALLTIVSNNNPKTQDILDCRYHLEAWHT
;
A
#
# COMPACT_ATOMS: atom_id res chain seq x y z
N MET A 1 32.25 7.05 -16.11
CA MET A 1 30.92 6.41 -16.14
C MET A 1 30.71 5.78 -14.79
N SER A 2 30.04 6.49 -13.88
CA SER A 2 29.69 5.97 -12.56
C SER A 2 28.45 5.10 -12.76
N THR A 3 28.56 3.81 -12.48
CA THR A 3 27.38 2.93 -12.38
C THR A 3 26.42 3.52 -11.35
N PRO A 4 25.11 3.60 -11.60
CA PRO A 4 24.16 3.98 -10.57
C PRO A 4 24.34 2.99 -9.42
N THR A 5 24.69 3.49 -8.24
CA THR A 5 24.71 2.72 -7.00
C THR A 5 23.36 2.01 -6.90
N GLU A 6 23.40 0.69 -6.77
CA GLU A 6 22.24 -0.19 -6.64
C GLU A 6 21.36 0.33 -5.50
N ALA A 7 20.38 1.17 -5.84
CA ALA A 7 19.46 1.73 -4.87
C ALA A 7 18.61 0.56 -4.37
N THR A 8 18.85 0.13 -3.13
CA THR A 8 18.11 -0.95 -2.50
C THR A 8 16.63 -0.66 -2.63
N ARG A 9 15.91 -1.51 -3.39
CA ARG A 9 14.47 -1.40 -3.51
C ARG A 9 13.82 -1.71 -2.17
N GLY A 10 12.72 -1.02 -1.88
CA GLY A 10 12.08 -1.19 -0.58
C GLY A 10 10.79 -0.43 -0.42
N TRP A 11 9.99 -0.92 0.53
CA TRP A 11 8.75 -0.32 0.98
C TRP A 11 8.97 0.39 2.31
N GLU A 12 8.45 1.61 2.44
CA GLU A 12 8.26 2.25 3.75
C GLU A 12 6.77 2.48 3.97
N ILE A 13 6.23 1.93 5.06
CA ILE A 13 4.80 1.99 5.36
C ILE A 13 4.56 2.93 6.54
N PHE A 14 3.64 3.87 6.35
CA PHE A 14 3.18 4.83 7.36
C PHE A 14 1.72 4.59 7.69
N THR A 15 1.36 4.73 8.97
CA THR A 15 -0.04 4.62 9.41
C THR A 15 -0.48 5.81 10.24
N GLY A 16 -1.73 6.22 10.08
CA GLY A 16 -2.39 7.18 10.97
C GLY A 16 -3.90 7.01 10.92
N LYS A 17 -4.58 7.18 12.05
CA LYS A 17 -6.05 7.33 12.04
C LYS A 17 -6.42 8.81 11.89
N HIS A 18 -7.62 9.07 11.37
CA HIS A 18 -8.17 10.40 11.07
C HIS A 18 -7.69 11.57 11.95
N GLY A 19 -7.55 12.76 11.34
CA GLY A 19 -7.15 13.98 12.05
C GLY A 19 -5.64 14.14 12.14
N ILE A 20 -5.13 14.49 13.33
CA ILE A 20 -3.73 14.87 13.54
C ILE A 20 -2.76 13.70 13.28
N GLU A 21 -3.16 12.46 13.61
CA GLU A 21 -2.31 11.29 13.35
C GLU A 21 -2.18 11.00 11.85
N TRP A 22 -3.26 11.17 11.08
CA TRP A 22 -3.23 11.10 9.62
C TRP A 22 -2.32 12.18 9.03
N GLN A 23 -2.48 13.44 9.45
CA GLN A 23 -1.63 14.55 9.00
C GLN A 23 -0.14 14.26 9.28
N ARG A 24 0.18 13.79 10.48
CA ARG A 24 1.55 13.43 10.84
C ARG A 24 2.08 12.25 10.02
N GLY A 25 1.28 11.20 9.82
CA GLY A 25 1.67 10.06 8.98
C GLY A 25 1.91 10.46 7.53
N HIS A 26 1.05 11.34 7.00
CA HIS A 26 1.19 11.92 5.67
C HIS A 26 2.43 12.81 5.55
N GLU A 27 2.71 13.68 6.51
CA GLU A 27 3.94 14.49 6.53
C GLU A 27 5.20 13.63 6.61
N GLN A 28 5.18 12.57 7.42
CA GLN A 28 6.30 11.61 7.49
C GLN A 28 6.48 10.88 6.17
N ALA A 29 5.39 10.45 5.53
CA ALA A 29 5.44 9.80 4.23
C ALA A 29 5.97 10.76 3.15
N LEU A 30 5.52 12.03 3.14
CA LEU A 30 6.02 13.06 2.22
C LEU A 30 7.51 13.37 2.44
N ALA A 31 7.96 13.45 3.68
CA ALA A 31 9.37 13.69 4.01
C ALA A 31 10.31 12.56 3.54
N LYS A 32 9.72 11.42 3.15
CA LYS A 32 10.41 10.23 2.66
C LYS A 32 10.37 10.08 1.13
N VAL A 33 9.60 10.92 0.43
CA VAL A 33 9.53 10.93 -1.03
C VAL A 33 10.72 11.74 -1.58
N ASN A 34 11.31 11.24 -2.66
CA ASN A 34 12.32 11.91 -3.47
C ASN A 34 12.04 11.62 -4.96
N GLU A 35 12.90 12.10 -5.87
CA GLU A 35 12.68 11.93 -7.33
C GLU A 35 12.58 10.47 -7.81
N ASN A 36 13.01 9.49 -6.99
CA ASN A 36 12.98 8.07 -7.34
C ASN A 36 11.91 7.28 -6.56
N SER A 37 11.02 7.98 -5.84
CA SER A 37 10.02 7.36 -4.96
C SER A 37 8.62 7.59 -5.49
N VAL A 38 7.75 6.58 -5.33
CA VAL A 38 6.30 6.75 -5.50
C VAL A 38 5.62 6.79 -4.13
N LEU A 39 4.80 7.82 -3.89
CA LEU A 39 3.88 7.83 -2.75
C LEU A 39 2.56 7.20 -3.17
N LEU A 40 2.20 6.11 -2.51
CA LEU A 40 0.87 5.55 -2.53
C LEU A 40 0.08 6.06 -1.33
N ASP A 41 -0.98 6.82 -1.61
CA ASP A 41 -2.02 7.12 -0.65
C ASP A 41 -3.17 6.13 -0.84
N ILE A 42 -3.24 5.12 0.03
CA ILE A 42 -4.31 4.13 0.01
C ILE A 42 -5.40 4.63 0.95
N ASN A 43 -6.48 5.14 0.36
CA ASN A 43 -7.64 5.65 1.09
C ASN A 43 -8.84 4.76 0.81
N ILE A 44 -9.30 4.02 1.84
CA ILE A 44 -10.41 3.09 1.67
C ILE A 44 -11.73 3.83 1.87
N HIS A 45 -12.50 3.98 0.78
CA HIS A 45 -13.86 4.48 0.85
C HIS A 45 -14.84 3.31 0.96
N THR A 46 -15.21 2.95 2.19
CA THR A 46 -16.30 2.00 2.41
C THR A 46 -17.63 2.70 2.19
N ASP A 47 -18.22 2.55 1.01
CA ASP A 47 -19.63 2.91 0.84
C ASP A 47 -20.46 2.01 1.76
N LEU A 48 -21.31 2.62 2.60
CA LEU A 48 -22.27 1.92 3.49
C LEU A 48 -23.37 1.14 2.73
N SER A 49 -23.15 0.85 1.45
CA SER A 49 -24.01 0.01 0.61
C SER A 49 -23.54 -1.45 0.68
N PRO A 50 -24.36 -2.44 0.27
CA PRO A 50 -23.97 -3.85 0.23
C PRO A 50 -22.82 -4.20 -0.76
N LYS A 51 -22.08 -3.19 -1.25
CA LYS A 51 -20.94 -3.28 -2.16
C LYS A 51 -19.79 -2.49 -1.55
N ALA A 52 -18.89 -3.19 -0.85
CA ALA A 52 -17.64 -2.63 -0.38
C ALA A 52 -16.68 -2.41 -1.56
N GLY A 53 -15.78 -1.44 -1.42
CA GLY A 53 -14.69 -1.20 -2.35
C GLY A 53 -13.64 -0.29 -1.74
N ALA A 54 -12.56 -0.07 -2.47
CA ALA A 54 -11.43 0.69 -1.97
C ALA A 54 -10.78 1.51 -3.08
N GLY A 55 -10.29 2.69 -2.72
CA GLY A 55 -9.56 3.58 -3.60
C GLY A 55 -8.06 3.47 -3.37
N VAL A 56 -7.29 3.57 -4.44
CA VAL A 56 -5.84 3.78 -4.37
C VAL A 56 -5.54 5.01 -5.19
N PHE A 57 -4.78 5.93 -4.59
CA PHE A 57 -4.31 7.14 -5.26
C PHE A 57 -2.80 7.28 -5.12
N SER A 58 -2.18 7.78 -6.18
CA SER A 58 -0.76 8.02 -6.30
C SER A 58 -0.54 8.91 -7.51
N GLU A 59 0.64 9.51 -7.61
CA GLU A 59 1.01 10.31 -8.78
C GLU A 59 0.97 9.49 -10.10
N ILE A 60 1.23 8.18 -10.04
CA ILE A 60 1.34 7.32 -11.23
C ILE A 60 0.16 6.35 -11.40
N LEU A 61 -0.70 6.21 -10.38
CA LEU A 61 -1.85 5.31 -10.43
C LEU A 61 -3.01 5.86 -9.60
N SER A 62 -4.20 5.81 -10.20
CA SER A 62 -5.45 6.11 -9.50
C SER A 62 -6.52 5.14 -9.99
N PHE A 63 -7.04 4.33 -9.07
CA PHE A 63 -8.10 3.38 -9.40
C PHE A 63 -8.97 3.05 -8.19
N TYR A 64 -10.16 2.55 -8.49
CA TYR A 64 -11.11 2.02 -7.52
C TYR A 64 -11.25 0.52 -7.73
N VAL A 65 -11.21 -0.24 -6.64
CA VAL A 65 -11.37 -1.70 -6.66
C VAL A 65 -12.72 -2.07 -6.03
N PRO A 66 -13.68 -2.58 -6.83
CA PRO A 66 -14.92 -3.12 -6.28
C PRO A 66 -14.62 -4.47 -5.62
N VAL A 67 -15.01 -4.62 -4.35
CA VAL A 67 -14.77 -5.85 -3.56
C VAL A 67 -16.06 -6.65 -3.40
N GLY A 68 -17.22 -6.01 -3.59
CA GLY A 68 -18.52 -6.67 -3.57
C GLY A 68 -19.01 -6.92 -2.15
N ARG A 69 -19.47 -8.15 -1.86
CA ARG A 69 -19.87 -8.51 -0.49
C ARG A 69 -18.62 -8.82 0.34
N GLY A 70 -18.21 -7.87 1.16
CA GLY A 70 -17.06 -8.01 2.04
C GLY A 70 -17.15 -7.00 3.18
N THR A 71 -16.31 -7.19 4.19
CA THR A 71 -16.13 -6.20 5.26
C THR A 71 -15.28 -5.03 4.77
N ALA A 72 -15.29 -3.93 5.52
CA ALA A 72 -14.32 -2.85 5.35
C ALA A 72 -12.91 -3.43 5.23
N PHE A 73 -12.51 -4.28 6.19
CA PHE A 73 -11.21 -4.95 6.24
C PHE A 73 -10.85 -5.71 4.95
N ASP A 74 -11.79 -6.51 4.41
CA ASP A 74 -11.53 -7.26 3.18
C ASP A 74 -11.22 -6.31 2.02
N SER A 75 -11.92 -5.17 1.96
CA SER A 75 -11.66 -4.17 0.93
C SER A 75 -10.29 -3.52 1.05
N GLU A 76 -9.77 -3.34 2.27
CA GLU A 76 -8.42 -2.81 2.52
C GLU A 76 -7.36 -3.78 2.00
N ILE A 77 -7.51 -5.07 2.32
CA ILE A 77 -6.57 -6.11 1.88
C ILE A 77 -6.57 -6.21 0.35
N THR A 78 -7.74 -6.24 -0.29
CA THR A 78 -7.82 -6.31 -1.76
C THR A 78 -7.27 -5.06 -2.44
N ALA A 79 -7.48 -3.86 -1.88
CA ALA A 79 -6.91 -2.61 -2.40
C ALA A 79 -5.39 -2.70 -2.49
N ILE A 80 -4.78 -3.21 -1.42
CA ILE A 80 -3.32 -3.26 -1.27
C ILE A 80 -2.72 -4.30 -2.16
N ARG A 81 -3.31 -5.50 -2.22
CA ARG A 81 -2.88 -6.52 -3.16
C ARG A 81 -2.88 -5.95 -4.58
N THR A 82 -3.96 -5.26 -4.94
CA THR A 82 -4.09 -4.64 -6.26
C THR A 82 -3.06 -3.54 -6.47
N ALA A 83 -2.84 -2.65 -5.50
CA ALA A 83 -1.82 -1.60 -5.55
C ALA A 83 -0.42 -2.16 -5.74
N GLN A 84 -0.06 -3.20 -4.99
CA GLN A 84 1.22 -3.88 -5.10
C GLN A 84 1.40 -4.55 -6.46
N SER A 85 0.37 -5.25 -6.97
CA SER A 85 0.41 -5.85 -8.30
C SER A 85 0.57 -4.79 -9.40
N GLN A 86 -0.15 -3.65 -9.30
CA GLN A 86 -0.01 -2.55 -10.26
C GLN A 86 1.38 -1.89 -10.18
N LEU A 87 1.92 -1.70 -8.98
CA LEU A 87 3.28 -1.18 -8.82
C LEU A 87 4.35 -2.13 -9.38
N GLN A 88 4.16 -3.44 -9.28
CA GLN A 88 5.06 -4.40 -9.90
C GLN A 88 5.12 -4.27 -11.43
N CYS A 89 4.06 -3.76 -12.06
CA CYS A 89 4.06 -3.45 -13.49
C CYS A 89 4.81 -2.16 -13.85
N HIS A 90 5.31 -1.42 -12.86
CA HIS A 90 5.96 -0.11 -13.02
C HIS A 90 7.30 0.00 -12.27
N LEU A 91 7.94 -1.13 -11.96
CA LEU A 91 9.22 -1.19 -11.22
C LEU A 91 10.37 -0.43 -11.89
N GLU A 92 10.27 -0.16 -13.18
CA GLU A 92 11.24 0.64 -13.94
C GLU A 92 11.12 2.14 -13.66
N LYS A 93 9.99 2.61 -13.09
CA LYS A 93 9.68 4.04 -12.90
C LYS A 93 10.08 4.59 -11.53
N PHE A 94 10.36 3.72 -10.57
CA PHE A 94 10.75 4.11 -9.22
C PHE A 94 11.66 3.04 -8.62
N THR A 95 12.50 3.42 -7.68
CA THR A 95 13.33 2.49 -6.89
C THR A 95 12.75 2.25 -5.50
N ARG A 96 11.74 3.03 -5.11
CA ARG A 96 11.18 3.02 -3.76
C ARG A 96 9.69 3.32 -3.80
N ALA A 97 8.93 2.66 -2.94
CA ALA A 97 7.53 2.96 -2.73
C ALA A 97 7.27 3.31 -1.26
N VAL A 98 6.59 4.43 -1.04
CA VAL A 98 6.12 4.86 0.27
C VAL A 98 4.61 4.61 0.29
N ILE A 99 4.12 3.80 1.22
CA ILE A 99 2.69 3.54 1.35
C ILE A 99 2.18 4.26 2.60
N LEU A 100 1.17 5.10 2.42
CA LEU A 100 0.36 5.62 3.50
C LEU A 100 -0.92 4.79 3.62
N TRP A 101 -1.20 4.32 4.83
CA TRP A 101 -2.28 3.38 5.10
C TRP A 101 -3.07 3.77 6.35
N ASP A 102 -4.38 3.93 6.22
CA ASP A 102 -5.33 4.26 7.29
C ASP A 102 -5.67 3.07 8.22
N SER A 103 -5.59 1.82 7.73
CA SER A 103 -5.94 0.63 8.50
C SER A 103 -4.76 -0.08 9.15
N ARG A 104 -4.56 0.26 10.42
CA ARG A 104 -3.65 -0.48 11.31
C ARG A 104 -4.00 -1.97 11.42
N ALA A 105 -5.28 -2.35 11.39
CA ALA A 105 -5.69 -3.74 11.55
C ALA A 105 -5.23 -4.60 10.36
N ALA A 106 -5.40 -4.07 9.16
CA ALA A 106 -4.98 -4.74 7.95
C ALA A 106 -3.44 -4.75 7.82
N LEU A 107 -2.74 -3.67 8.22
CA LEU A 107 -1.27 -3.69 8.30
C LEU A 107 -0.76 -4.78 9.22
N LEU A 108 -1.25 -4.80 10.47
CA LEU A 108 -0.86 -5.81 11.45
C LEU A 108 -1.13 -7.22 10.95
N THR A 109 -2.17 -7.43 10.16
CA THR A 109 -2.49 -8.75 9.60
C THR A 109 -1.49 -9.17 8.52
N ILE A 110 -1.09 -8.27 7.64
CA ILE A 110 -0.13 -8.56 6.56
C ILE A 110 1.27 -8.82 7.14
N VAL A 111 1.74 -7.96 8.06
CA VAL A 111 3.09 -8.05 8.65
C VAL A 111 3.21 -9.05 9.79
N SER A 112 2.10 -9.62 10.26
CA SER A 112 2.13 -10.64 11.31
C SER A 112 2.76 -11.94 10.81
N ASN A 113 3.57 -12.60 11.64
CA ASN A 113 4.09 -13.94 11.36
C ASN A 113 3.03 -15.06 11.47
N ASN A 114 1.77 -14.72 11.74
CA ASN A 114 0.69 -15.69 11.81
C ASN A 114 0.36 -16.26 10.42
N ASN A 115 -0.22 -17.46 10.40
CA ASN A 115 -0.73 -18.06 9.18
C ASN A 115 -1.81 -17.14 8.57
N PRO A 116 -1.65 -16.74 7.29
CA PRO A 116 -2.60 -15.87 6.62
C PRO A 116 -3.95 -16.57 6.50
N LYS A 117 -5.02 -15.83 6.81
CA LYS A 117 -6.39 -16.36 6.77
C LYS A 117 -6.97 -16.44 5.36
N THR A 118 -6.41 -15.69 4.42
CA THR A 118 -6.85 -15.61 3.02
C THR A 118 -5.63 -15.57 2.10
N GLN A 119 -5.83 -15.97 0.85
CA GLN A 119 -4.78 -15.89 -0.18
C GLN A 119 -4.34 -14.43 -0.40
N ASP A 120 -5.27 -13.47 -0.34
CA ASP A 120 -4.90 -12.06 -0.52
C ASP A 120 -3.90 -11.58 0.54
N ILE A 121 -4.03 -12.00 1.81
CA ILE A 121 -3.06 -11.65 2.87
C ILE A 121 -1.69 -12.27 2.57
N LEU A 122 -1.67 -13.51 2.09
CA LEU A 122 -0.43 -14.20 1.72
C LEU A 122 0.27 -13.50 0.54
N ASP A 123 -0.48 -13.14 -0.49
CA ASP A 123 0.02 -12.43 -1.67
C ASP A 123 0.59 -11.07 -1.27
N CYS A 124 -0.12 -10.33 -0.41
CA CYS A 124 0.37 -9.04 0.08
C CYS A 124 1.68 -9.16 0.83
N ARG A 125 1.82 -10.19 1.68
CA ARG A 125 3.05 -10.45 2.43
C ARG A 125 4.20 -10.80 1.48
N TYR A 126 3.95 -11.69 0.53
CA TYR A 126 4.93 -12.07 -0.48
C TYR A 126 5.42 -10.84 -1.28
N HIS A 127 4.52 -9.94 -1.66
CA HIS A 127 4.88 -8.72 -2.39
C HIS A 127 5.68 -7.71 -1.56
N LEU A 128 5.48 -7.65 -0.24
CA LEU A 128 6.33 -6.85 0.65
C LEU A 128 7.73 -7.45 0.76
N GLU A 129 7.83 -8.77 0.92
CA GLU A 129 9.10 -9.48 1.10
C GLU A 129 9.94 -9.52 -0.19
N ALA A 130 9.32 -9.78 -1.33
CA ALA A 130 10.00 -9.96 -2.62
C ALA A 130 10.66 -8.69 -3.18
N TRP A 131 10.39 -7.51 -2.61
CA TRP A 131 11.01 -6.25 -3.02
C TRP A 131 12.29 -5.89 -2.25
N HIS A 132 12.59 -6.64 -1.19
CA HIS A 132 13.82 -6.47 -0.40
C HIS A 132 15.00 -7.30 -0.94
N THR A 133 14.76 -8.17 -1.94
CA THR A 133 15.76 -8.97 -2.68
C THR A 133 16.04 -8.39 -4.05
#